data_AF-X0VRI5-F1
#
_entry.id   AF-X0VRI5-F1
#
_cell.length_a   1.000
_cell.length_b   1.000
_cell.length_c   1.000
_cell.angle_alpha   90.00
_cell.angle_beta   90.00
_cell.angle_gamma   90.00
#
_symmetry.space_group_name_H-M   'P 1'
#
loop_
_entity.id
_entity.type
_entity.pdbx_description
1 polymer ?
#
loop_
_entity_poly.entity_id
_entity_poly.type
_entity_poly.pdbx_seq_one_letter_code
_entity_poly.pdbx_strand_id
1 'polypeptide(L)'
;NLQIIGGNIRRASLTDISGLEERNHRAVKTHAESLLHHLESGGRTGFGPFRPKVVKEGLYLIKEVKIDGCPCNEPDRLRGLIDWIEVGDRLDVLKKYWADYCEPPRGSFMSKAAEYQDLCEELKKILQLQKIVEEIKNLIKKIPGLPEPKWHSCESLYALVNAIEAVRTEEKITSIKNSFVGLETVLKGKIKDCNVHSIIGEMLEAVQNRDEKRYNKSYQIISRLQKSCKDLKRRNDLFKKLKTATPSLAINLKKGFTDPCWDIRLATFTE
;
A
#
# COMPACT_ATOMS: atom_id res chain seq x y z
N ASN A 1 0.94 22.95 8.95
CA ASN A 1 0.84 22.66 10.39
C ASN A 1 -0.59 22.93 10.90
N LEU A 2 -1.60 22.32 10.26
CA LEU A 2 -3.03 22.47 10.61
C LEU A 2 -3.41 21.57 11.81
N GLN A 3 -2.63 20.52 12.08
CA GLN A 3 -2.87 19.58 13.17
C GLN A 3 -2.73 20.21 14.57
N ILE A 4 -1.76 21.11 14.78
CA ILE A 4 -1.63 21.87 16.05
C ILE A 4 -2.85 22.78 16.29
N ILE A 5 -3.55 23.16 15.22
CA ILE A 5 -4.70 24.07 15.28
C ILE A 5 -6.00 23.29 15.55
N GLY A 6 -6.06 21.98 15.29
CA GLY A 6 -7.30 21.19 15.41
C GLY A 6 -7.93 21.23 16.81
N GLY A 7 -7.10 21.17 17.86
CA GLY A 7 -7.56 21.28 19.26
C GLY A 7 -8.09 22.68 19.63
N ASN A 8 -7.51 23.73 19.03
CA ASN A 8 -7.88 25.12 19.30
C ASN A 8 -9.07 25.57 18.43
N ILE A 9 -9.18 25.08 17.19
CA ILE A 9 -10.32 25.31 16.29
C ILE A 9 -11.61 24.77 16.90
N ARG A 10 -11.59 23.55 17.47
CA ARG A 10 -12.81 22.99 18.07
C ARG A 10 -13.33 23.82 19.23
N ARG A 11 -12.44 24.29 20.11
CA ARG A 11 -12.79 25.16 21.23
C ARG A 11 -13.29 26.51 20.72
N ALA A 12 -12.48 27.20 19.90
CA ALA A 12 -12.83 28.50 19.31
C ALA A 12 -14.14 28.47 18.51
N SER A 13 -14.45 27.38 17.82
CA SER A 13 -15.68 27.24 17.03
C SER A 13 -16.96 27.06 17.87
N LEU A 14 -16.83 26.63 19.13
CA LEU A 14 -17.95 26.45 20.07
C LEU A 14 -18.09 27.63 21.04
N THR A 15 -17.06 28.47 21.14
CA THR A 15 -17.02 29.61 22.04
C THR A 15 -17.80 30.78 21.44
N ASP A 16 -18.80 31.26 22.19
CA ASP A 16 -19.49 32.50 21.89
C ASP A 16 -18.82 33.67 22.62
N ILE A 17 -18.50 34.74 21.89
CA ILE A 17 -17.80 35.91 22.44
C ILE A 17 -18.60 37.18 22.14
N SER A 18 -18.91 37.94 23.19
CA SER A 18 -19.56 39.24 23.10
C SER A 18 -18.72 40.32 23.79
N GLY A 19 -18.94 41.60 23.40
CA GLY A 19 -18.24 42.75 23.98
C GLY A 19 -16.92 43.12 23.30
N LEU A 20 -16.66 42.62 22.08
CA LEU A 20 -15.44 42.90 21.30
C LEU A 20 -15.67 43.74 20.03
N GLU A 21 -16.90 44.16 19.76
CA GLU A 21 -17.38 44.61 18.44
C GLU A 21 -16.62 45.80 17.83
N GLU A 22 -16.04 46.69 18.66
CA GLU A 22 -15.30 47.87 18.20
C GLU A 22 -13.78 47.79 18.46
N ARG A 23 -13.27 46.65 18.96
CA ARG A 23 -11.90 46.56 19.50
C ARG A 23 -10.94 45.87 18.53
N ASN A 24 -9.72 46.40 18.44
CA ASN A 24 -8.66 45.79 17.65
C ASN A 24 -8.22 44.45 18.26
N HIS A 25 -8.43 43.34 17.54
CA HIS A 25 -8.14 41.98 18.00
C HIS A 25 -6.67 41.76 18.41
N ARG A 26 -5.71 42.44 17.77
CA ARG A 26 -4.28 42.34 18.16
C ARG A 26 -4.04 42.96 19.54
N ALA A 27 -4.61 44.13 19.80
CA ALA A 27 -4.50 44.76 21.12
C ALA A 27 -5.23 43.94 22.20
N VAL A 28 -6.40 43.38 21.86
CA VAL A 28 -7.15 42.48 22.74
C VAL A 28 -6.34 41.24 23.10
N LYS A 29 -5.69 40.61 22.13
CA LYS A 29 -4.80 39.46 22.36
C LYS A 29 -3.64 39.82 23.30
N THR A 30 -2.93 40.93 23.05
CA THR A 30 -1.82 41.37 23.91
C THR A 30 -2.25 41.62 25.36
N HIS A 31 -3.40 42.27 25.56
CA HIS A 31 -3.93 42.48 26.91
C HIS A 31 -4.37 41.17 27.58
N ALA A 32 -4.98 40.25 26.82
CA ALA A 32 -5.40 38.94 27.32
C ALA A 32 -4.20 38.07 27.72
N GLU A 33 -3.13 38.04 26.91
CA GLU A 33 -1.88 37.33 27.20
C GLU A 33 -1.21 37.88 28.46
N SER A 34 -1.13 39.21 28.57
CA SER A 34 -0.53 39.87 29.73
C SER A 34 -1.32 39.58 31.01
N LEU A 35 -2.66 39.65 30.94
CA LEU A 35 -3.54 39.35 32.07
C LEU A 35 -3.49 37.88 32.46
N LEU A 36 -3.44 36.97 31.48
CA LEU A 36 -3.30 35.53 31.70
C LEU A 36 -2.01 35.23 32.45
N HIS A 37 -0.87 35.74 31.96
CA HIS A 37 0.44 35.56 32.60
C HIS A 37 0.44 36.08 34.04
N HIS A 38 -0.19 37.24 34.30
CA HIS A 38 -0.32 37.80 35.65
C HIS A 38 -1.11 36.87 36.59
N LEU A 39 -2.24 36.32 36.13
CA LEU A 39 -3.08 35.43 36.94
C LEU A 39 -2.41 34.07 37.19
N GLU A 40 -1.76 33.50 36.17
CA GLU A 40 -1.01 32.24 36.28
C GLU A 40 0.19 32.36 37.22
N SER A 41 0.81 33.53 37.29
CA SER A 41 1.90 33.84 38.23
C SER A 41 1.41 34.08 39.67
N GLY A 42 0.14 33.81 39.98
CA GLY A 42 -0.47 34.01 41.30
C GLY A 42 -0.91 35.45 41.58
N GLY A 43 -0.86 36.34 40.59
CA GLY A 43 -1.29 37.71 40.70
C GLY A 43 -2.81 37.84 40.86
N ARG A 44 -3.26 38.79 41.69
CA ARG A 44 -4.70 39.09 41.88
C ARG A 44 -5.12 40.28 41.03
N THR A 45 -6.43 40.39 40.75
CA THR A 45 -7.02 41.50 40.00
C THR A 45 -7.01 42.85 40.76
N GLY A 46 -6.79 42.81 42.08
CA GLY A 46 -6.65 43.98 42.94
C GLY A 46 -7.94 44.81 43.06
N PHE A 47 -7.96 45.72 44.05
CA PHE A 47 -9.09 46.60 44.33
C PHE A 47 -8.72 48.08 44.15
N GLY A 48 -9.57 48.83 43.44
CA GLY A 48 -9.45 50.29 43.30
C GLY A 48 -8.09 50.76 42.74
N PRO A 49 -7.47 51.83 43.32
CA PRO A 49 -6.25 52.44 42.80
C PRO A 49 -5.01 51.52 42.88
N PHE A 50 -5.03 50.52 43.78
CA PHE A 50 -3.96 49.55 44.02
C PHE A 50 -3.89 48.41 43.00
N ARG A 51 -4.69 48.50 41.92
CA ARG A 51 -4.70 47.50 40.84
C ARG A 51 -3.39 47.51 40.03
N PRO A 52 -2.77 46.34 39.74
CA PRO A 52 -1.60 46.25 38.86
C PRO A 52 -1.86 46.83 37.47
N LYS A 53 -0.81 47.39 36.84
CA LYS A 53 -0.89 48.03 35.51
C LYS A 53 -1.54 47.12 34.46
N VAL A 54 -1.11 45.86 34.41
CA VAL A 54 -1.64 44.83 33.50
C VAL A 54 -3.16 44.64 33.64
N VAL A 55 -3.68 44.68 34.87
CA VAL A 55 -5.12 44.53 35.12
C VAL A 55 -5.88 45.82 34.83
N LYS A 56 -5.24 47.00 34.92
CA LYS A 56 -5.84 48.28 34.49
C LYS A 56 -6.01 48.30 32.97
N GLU A 57 -4.99 47.87 32.23
CA GLU A 57 -5.01 47.79 30.75
C GLU A 57 -6.01 46.75 30.24
N GLY A 58 -6.09 45.58 30.88
CA GLY A 58 -7.04 44.51 30.55
C GLY A 58 -8.42 44.63 31.23
N LEU A 59 -8.74 45.74 31.92
CA LEU A 59 -9.95 45.81 32.76
C LEU A 59 -11.26 45.62 31.99
N TYR A 60 -11.28 46.07 30.73
CA TYR A 60 -12.43 45.88 29.84
C TYR A 60 -12.66 44.40 29.50
N LEU A 61 -11.61 43.57 29.45
CA LEU A 61 -11.77 42.12 29.25
C LEU A 61 -12.60 41.51 30.38
N ILE A 62 -12.35 41.96 31.61
CA ILE A 62 -13.07 41.48 32.79
C ILE A 62 -14.50 42.01 32.85
N LYS A 63 -14.71 43.27 32.45
CA LYS A 63 -15.99 43.99 32.64
C LYS A 63 -16.97 43.83 31.47
N GLU A 64 -16.46 43.82 30.25
CA GLU A 64 -17.25 43.97 29.02
C GLU A 64 -17.22 42.70 28.18
N VAL A 65 -16.12 41.95 28.19
CA VAL A 65 -15.98 40.73 27.39
C VAL A 65 -16.57 39.53 28.12
N LYS A 66 -17.51 38.87 27.44
CA LYS A 66 -18.12 37.63 27.92
C LYS A 66 -17.81 36.48 26.98
N ILE A 67 -17.47 35.35 27.57
CA ILE A 67 -17.19 34.08 26.90
C ILE A 67 -18.24 33.09 27.39
N ASP A 68 -19.06 32.59 26.47
CA ASP A 68 -20.22 31.74 26.78
C ASP A 68 -21.11 32.38 27.86
N GLY A 69 -21.35 33.68 27.72
CA GLY A 69 -22.15 34.49 28.65
C GLY A 69 -21.47 34.87 29.96
N CYS A 70 -20.26 34.38 30.23
CA CYS A 70 -19.58 34.57 31.50
C CYS A 70 -18.37 35.54 31.41
N PRO A 71 -18.02 36.30 32.47
CA PRO A 71 -16.91 37.25 32.41
C PRO A 71 -15.55 36.62 32.09
N CYS A 72 -14.71 37.32 31.33
CA CYS A 72 -13.35 36.90 31.00
C CYS A 72 -12.36 37.27 32.12
N ASN A 73 -12.50 36.62 33.28
CA ASN A 73 -11.70 36.89 34.48
C ASN A 73 -10.92 35.68 35.02
N GLU A 74 -11.03 34.53 34.35
CA GLU A 74 -10.36 33.28 34.72
C GLU A 74 -9.31 32.91 33.66
N PRO A 75 -8.18 32.28 34.06
CA PRO A 75 -7.14 31.86 33.13
C PRO A 75 -7.65 31.03 31.94
N ASP A 76 -8.53 30.05 32.18
CA ASP A 76 -9.05 29.18 31.11
C ASP A 76 -9.88 29.95 30.08
N ARG A 77 -10.62 30.97 30.51
CA ARG A 77 -11.41 31.84 29.63
C ARG A 77 -10.50 32.78 28.83
N LEU A 78 -9.46 33.32 29.46
CA LEU A 78 -8.47 34.13 28.75
C LEU A 78 -7.74 33.31 27.69
N ARG A 79 -7.38 32.05 27.99
CA ARG A 79 -6.83 31.11 26.99
C ARG A 79 -7.82 30.88 25.84
N GLY A 80 -9.10 30.64 26.15
CA GLY A 80 -10.15 30.49 25.14
C GLY A 80 -10.29 31.71 24.21
N LEU A 81 -10.23 32.93 24.77
CA LEU A 81 -10.24 34.18 23.99
C LEU A 81 -9.02 34.30 23.07
N ILE A 82 -7.82 34.01 23.60
CA ILE A 82 -6.58 34.06 22.82
C ILE A 82 -6.64 33.05 21.67
N ASP A 83 -7.08 31.82 21.95
CA ASP A 83 -7.26 30.76 20.95
C ASP A 83 -8.27 31.18 19.87
N TRP A 84 -9.40 31.80 20.27
CA TRP A 84 -10.42 32.28 19.33
C TRP A 84 -9.88 33.36 18.39
N ILE A 85 -9.17 34.37 18.93
CA ILE A 85 -8.56 35.43 18.12
C ILE A 85 -7.52 34.84 17.16
N GLU A 86 -6.68 33.93 17.63
CA GLU A 86 -5.63 33.33 16.82
C GLU A 86 -6.17 32.47 15.68
N VAL A 87 -7.22 31.69 15.93
CA VAL A 87 -7.90 30.91 14.89
C VAL A 87 -8.54 31.85 13.86
N GLY A 88 -9.22 32.91 14.31
CA GLY A 88 -9.80 33.93 13.45
C GLY A 88 -8.77 34.60 12.54
N ASP A 89 -7.69 35.12 13.12
CA ASP A 89 -6.60 35.77 12.39
C ASP A 89 -5.99 34.85 11.32
N ARG A 90 -5.78 33.58 11.65
CA ARG A 90 -5.23 32.59 10.70
C ARG A 90 -6.22 32.27 9.56
N LEU A 91 -7.51 32.16 9.87
CA LEU A 91 -8.54 31.96 8.84
C LEU A 91 -8.68 33.19 7.94
N ASP A 92 -8.52 34.40 8.47
CA ASP A 92 -8.50 35.63 7.68
C ASP A 92 -7.27 35.72 6.77
N VAL A 93 -6.12 35.25 7.24
CA VAL A 93 -4.91 35.12 6.39
C VAL A 93 -5.16 34.12 5.26
N LEU A 94 -5.75 32.95 5.56
CA LEU A 94 -6.12 31.98 4.52
C LEU A 94 -7.10 32.59 3.53
N LYS A 95 -8.14 33.27 4.01
CA LYS A 95 -9.10 33.99 3.16
C LYS A 95 -8.42 34.96 2.20
N LYS A 96 -7.40 35.70 2.64
CA LYS A 96 -6.65 36.62 1.76
C LYS A 96 -5.88 35.88 0.67
N TYR A 97 -5.21 34.77 1.00
CA TYR A 97 -4.45 33.99 0.01
C TYR A 97 -5.35 33.31 -1.02
N TRP A 98 -6.57 32.94 -0.62
CA TRP A 98 -7.52 32.22 -1.48
C TRP A 98 -8.55 33.13 -2.17
N ALA A 99 -8.52 34.45 -1.91
CA ALA A 99 -9.54 35.40 -2.37
C ALA A 99 -9.71 35.43 -3.91
N ASP A 100 -8.63 35.22 -4.65
CA ASP A 100 -8.63 35.26 -6.12
C ASP A 100 -9.03 33.92 -6.76
N TYR A 101 -9.05 32.83 -5.97
CA TYR A 101 -9.18 31.46 -6.48
C TYR A 101 -10.51 30.80 -6.11
N CYS A 102 -11.12 31.18 -4.98
CA CYS A 102 -12.40 30.65 -4.55
C CYS A 102 -13.17 31.62 -3.67
N GLU A 103 -14.50 31.43 -3.61
CA GLU A 103 -15.28 32.12 -2.59
C GLU A 103 -14.84 31.70 -1.19
N PRO A 104 -14.78 32.63 -0.22
CA PRO A 104 -14.38 32.30 1.14
C PRO A 104 -15.41 31.36 1.80
N PRO A 105 -14.97 30.26 2.42
CA PRO A 105 -15.79 29.36 3.21
C PRO A 105 -16.68 30.10 4.22
N ARG A 106 -17.91 29.61 4.36
CA ARG A 106 -18.93 30.20 5.26
C ARG A 106 -19.14 29.31 6.48
N GLY A 107 -19.83 29.85 7.49
CA GLY A 107 -20.16 29.13 8.71
C GLY A 107 -19.07 29.23 9.80
N SER A 108 -19.01 28.21 10.65
CA SER A 108 -18.18 28.21 11.86
C SER A 108 -16.68 28.11 11.52
N PHE A 109 -15.81 28.38 12.51
CA PHE A 109 -14.36 28.21 12.31
C PHE A 109 -13.98 26.78 11.93
N MET A 110 -14.70 25.78 12.46
CA MET A 110 -14.47 24.39 12.08
C MET A 110 -14.82 24.14 10.61
N SER A 111 -15.98 24.60 10.15
CA SER A 111 -16.40 24.44 8.75
C SER A 111 -15.41 25.11 7.80
N LYS A 112 -15.02 26.37 8.11
CA LYS A 112 -14.04 27.11 7.31
C LYS A 112 -12.69 26.40 7.23
N ALA A 113 -12.18 25.90 8.35
CA ALA A 113 -10.91 25.19 8.39
C ALA A 113 -10.96 23.88 7.61
N ALA A 114 -12.06 23.13 7.68
CA ALA A 114 -12.26 21.90 6.93
C ALA A 114 -12.27 22.17 5.42
N GLU A 115 -13.03 23.16 4.96
CA GLU A 115 -13.09 23.52 3.53
C GLU A 115 -11.72 23.94 2.98
N TYR A 116 -10.96 24.78 3.70
CA TYR A 116 -9.60 25.13 3.29
C TYR A 116 -8.65 23.93 3.30
N GLN A 117 -8.85 23.00 4.24
CA GLN A 117 -8.06 21.77 4.28
C GLN A 117 -8.34 20.91 3.05
N ASP A 118 -9.61 20.76 2.66
CA ASP A 118 -10.00 20.01 1.46
C ASP A 118 -9.37 20.61 0.19
N LEU A 119 -9.44 21.94 0.03
CA LEU A 119 -8.78 22.65 -1.07
C LEU A 119 -7.26 22.43 -1.08
N CYS A 120 -6.62 22.44 0.09
CA CYS A 120 -5.19 22.16 0.19
C CYS A 120 -4.85 20.71 -0.17
N GLU A 121 -5.69 19.74 0.21
CA GLU A 121 -5.50 18.33 -0.14
C GLU A 121 -5.66 18.10 -1.64
N GLU A 122 -6.60 18.79 -2.30
CA GLU A 122 -6.72 18.74 -3.77
C GLU A 122 -5.47 19.28 -4.47
N LEU A 123 -4.96 20.44 -4.04
CA LEU A 123 -3.70 20.97 -4.57
C LEU A 123 -2.52 20.02 -4.35
N LYS A 124 -2.43 19.39 -3.17
CA LYS A 124 -1.38 18.39 -2.91
C LYS A 124 -1.45 17.22 -3.88
N LYS A 125 -2.65 16.71 -4.19
CA LYS A 125 -2.83 15.64 -5.18
C LYS A 125 -2.35 16.08 -6.57
N ILE A 126 -2.66 17.31 -6.97
CA ILE A 126 -2.19 17.88 -8.26
C ILE A 126 -0.66 17.99 -8.29
N LEU A 127 -0.04 18.48 -7.21
CA LEU A 127 1.42 18.59 -7.10
C LEU A 127 2.10 17.22 -7.11
N GLN A 128 1.50 16.22 -6.47
CA GLN A 128 1.99 14.84 -6.53
C GLN A 128 1.91 14.28 -7.96
N LEU A 129 0.83 14.55 -8.67
CA LEU A 129 0.68 14.14 -10.07
C LEU A 129 1.76 14.79 -10.95
N GLN A 130 2.05 16.08 -10.75
CA GLN A 130 3.13 16.76 -11.46
C GLN A 130 4.48 16.09 -11.23
N LYS A 131 4.78 15.68 -9.99
CA LYS A 131 6.02 14.96 -9.68
C LYS A 131 6.12 13.64 -10.44
N ILE A 132 5.04 12.86 -10.47
CA ILE A 132 4.98 11.58 -11.21
C ILE A 132 5.21 11.83 -12.71
N VAL A 133 4.56 12.84 -13.29
CA VAL A 133 4.73 13.20 -14.70
C VAL A 133 6.20 13.54 -15.00
N GLU A 134 6.86 14.30 -14.11
CA GLU A 134 8.26 14.67 -14.31
C GLU A 134 9.22 13.47 -14.18
N GLU A 135 8.93 12.54 -13.28
CA GLU A 135 9.66 11.27 -13.19
C GLU A 135 9.52 10.45 -14.48
N ILE A 136 8.31 10.34 -15.05
CA ILE A 136 8.09 9.61 -16.31
C ILE A 136 8.80 10.32 -17.47
N LYS A 137 8.74 11.65 -17.55
CA LYS A 137 9.51 12.41 -18.57
C LYS A 137 11.00 12.10 -18.50
N ASN A 138 11.56 12.06 -17.30
CA ASN A 138 12.97 11.73 -17.11
C ASN A 138 13.30 10.29 -17.50
N LEU A 139 12.37 9.35 -17.35
CA LEU A 139 12.52 7.98 -17.85
C LEU A 139 12.45 7.91 -19.37
N ILE A 140 11.48 8.59 -20.00
CA ILE A 140 11.32 8.62 -21.46
C ILE A 140 12.58 9.20 -22.13
N LYS A 141 13.15 10.28 -21.58
CA LYS A 141 14.40 10.88 -22.09
C LYS A 141 15.59 9.93 -22.10
N LYS A 142 15.60 8.90 -21.25
CA LYS A 142 16.68 7.89 -21.21
C LYS A 142 16.53 6.82 -22.28
N ILE A 143 15.36 6.70 -22.91
CA ILE A 143 15.08 5.68 -23.93
C ILE A 143 15.21 6.34 -25.30
N PRO A 144 16.28 6.06 -26.06
CA PRO A 144 16.47 6.65 -27.38
C PRO A 144 15.37 6.17 -28.33
N GLY A 145 14.77 7.11 -29.07
CA GLY A 145 13.74 6.83 -30.08
C GLY A 145 12.31 6.76 -29.56
N LEU A 146 12.07 6.85 -28.25
CA LEU A 146 10.72 6.95 -27.68
C LEU A 146 10.25 8.41 -27.68
N PRO A 147 9.21 8.79 -28.45
CA PRO A 147 8.70 10.16 -28.46
C PRO A 147 8.00 10.51 -27.14
N GLU A 148 8.15 11.76 -26.69
CA GLU A 148 7.43 12.26 -25.54
C GLU A 148 5.93 12.42 -25.87
N PRO A 149 5.02 11.86 -25.05
CA PRO A 149 3.58 12.00 -25.30
C PRO A 149 3.12 13.43 -25.03
N LYS A 150 2.01 13.82 -25.66
CA LYS A 150 1.29 15.04 -25.29
C LYS A 150 0.60 14.81 -23.95
N TRP A 151 1.18 15.31 -22.85
CA TRP A 151 0.68 15.11 -21.49
C TRP A 151 -0.74 15.60 -21.23
N HIS A 152 -1.23 16.56 -22.03
CA HIS A 152 -2.60 17.08 -21.96
C HIS A 152 -3.61 16.24 -22.78
N SER A 153 -3.16 15.22 -23.50
CA SER A 153 -3.99 14.38 -24.37
C SER A 153 -4.07 12.96 -23.80
N CYS A 154 -5.27 12.54 -23.39
CA CYS A 154 -5.50 11.17 -22.91
C CYS A 154 -5.14 10.12 -23.97
N GLU A 155 -5.43 10.39 -25.24
CA GLU A 155 -5.11 9.47 -26.34
C GLU A 155 -3.60 9.23 -26.47
N SER A 156 -2.79 10.28 -26.35
CA SER A 156 -1.33 10.16 -26.38
C SER A 156 -0.79 9.37 -25.18
N LEU A 157 -1.40 9.53 -24.01
CA LEU A 157 -1.03 8.77 -22.82
C LEU A 157 -1.40 7.29 -22.95
N TYR A 158 -2.60 6.98 -23.46
CA TYR A 158 -3.01 5.60 -23.74
C TYR A 158 -2.11 4.93 -24.77
N ALA A 159 -1.69 5.66 -25.81
CA ALA A 159 -0.74 5.13 -26.79
C ALA A 159 0.60 4.73 -26.13
N LEU A 160 1.12 5.55 -25.22
CA LEU A 160 2.33 5.21 -24.46
C LEU A 160 2.12 3.98 -23.57
N VAL A 161 1.01 3.90 -22.84
CA VAL A 161 0.67 2.73 -22.00
C VAL A 161 0.58 1.46 -22.85
N ASN A 162 -0.13 1.51 -23.97
CA ASN A 162 -0.28 0.38 -24.89
C ASN A 162 1.08 -0.07 -25.46
N ALA A 163 1.97 0.88 -25.79
CA ALA A 163 3.32 0.55 -26.24
C ALA A 163 4.12 -0.19 -25.16
N ILE A 164 4.06 0.25 -23.90
CA ILE A 164 4.72 -0.42 -22.77
C ILE A 164 4.14 -1.83 -22.54
N GLU A 165 2.82 -1.98 -22.61
CA GLU A 165 2.15 -3.28 -22.47
C GLU A 165 2.50 -4.24 -23.62
N ALA A 166 2.64 -3.72 -24.84
CA ALA A 166 3.08 -4.50 -25.99
C ALA A 166 4.50 -5.04 -25.77
N VAL A 167 5.45 -4.20 -25.34
CA VAL A 167 6.83 -4.64 -25.02
C VAL A 167 6.81 -5.71 -23.93
N ARG A 168 6.07 -5.50 -22.84
CA ARG A 168 5.95 -6.49 -21.75
C ARG A 168 5.37 -7.82 -22.24
N THR A 169 4.44 -7.76 -23.19
CA THR A 169 3.86 -8.96 -23.80
C THR A 169 4.86 -9.67 -24.69
N GLU A 170 5.65 -8.92 -25.46
CA GLU A 170 6.73 -9.46 -26.29
C GLU A 170 7.83 -10.12 -25.45
N GLU A 171 8.22 -9.52 -24.32
CA GLU A 171 9.14 -10.12 -23.36
C GLU A 171 8.61 -11.46 -22.81
N LYS A 172 7.32 -11.52 -22.45
CA LYS A 172 6.69 -12.76 -22.00
C LYS A 172 6.70 -13.83 -23.10
N ILE A 173 6.34 -13.46 -24.33
CA ILE A 173 6.36 -14.37 -25.48
C ILE A 173 7.78 -14.90 -25.70
N THR A 174 8.78 -14.02 -25.61
CA THR A 174 10.19 -14.37 -25.76
C THR A 174 10.66 -15.31 -24.66
N SER A 175 10.30 -15.04 -23.40
CA SER A 175 10.60 -15.94 -22.27
C SER A 175 9.98 -17.32 -22.46
N ILE A 176 8.72 -17.40 -22.89
CA ILE A 176 8.03 -18.66 -23.17
C ILE A 176 8.73 -19.42 -24.30
N LYS A 177 9.06 -18.73 -25.41
CA LYS A 177 9.82 -19.33 -26.52
C LYS A 177 11.16 -19.88 -26.05
N ASN A 178 11.89 -19.16 -25.21
CA ASN A 178 13.16 -19.61 -24.66
C ASN A 178 13.01 -20.86 -23.78
N SER A 179 11.92 -20.98 -23.01
CA SER A 179 11.63 -22.20 -22.26
C SER A 179 11.43 -23.43 -23.17
N PHE A 180 10.76 -23.27 -24.30
CA PHE A 180 10.63 -24.34 -25.30
C PHE A 180 11.97 -24.73 -25.91
N VAL A 181 12.82 -23.76 -26.27
CA VAL A 181 14.17 -24.03 -26.79
C VAL A 181 15.02 -24.79 -25.76
N GLY A 182 14.91 -24.43 -24.48
CA GLY A 182 15.55 -25.15 -23.37
C GLY A 182 15.09 -26.61 -23.30
N LEU A 183 13.78 -26.86 -23.34
CA LEU A 183 13.21 -28.21 -23.35
C LEU A 183 13.67 -29.01 -24.56
N GLU A 184 13.65 -28.43 -25.76
CA GLU A 184 14.16 -29.08 -26.97
C GLU A 184 15.63 -29.46 -26.85
N THR A 185 16.45 -28.59 -26.28
CA THR A 185 17.89 -28.84 -26.10
C THR A 185 18.12 -30.04 -25.18
N VAL A 186 17.36 -30.12 -24.07
CA VAL A 186 17.41 -31.25 -23.14
C VAL A 186 16.98 -32.55 -23.83
N LEU A 187 15.87 -32.54 -24.57
CA LEU A 187 15.36 -33.72 -25.27
C LEU A 187 16.33 -34.18 -26.38
N LYS A 188 16.84 -33.25 -27.19
CA LYS A 188 17.87 -33.53 -28.22
C LYS A 188 19.15 -34.10 -27.61
N GLY A 189 19.59 -33.54 -26.47
CA GLY A 189 20.72 -34.05 -25.72
C GLY A 189 20.51 -35.50 -25.29
N LYS A 190 19.33 -35.82 -24.75
CA LYS A 190 18.98 -37.18 -24.35
C LYS A 190 18.94 -38.15 -25.51
N ILE A 191 18.38 -37.79 -26.66
CA ILE A 191 18.31 -38.67 -27.85
C ILE A 191 19.71 -39.09 -28.35
N LYS A 192 20.73 -38.26 -28.16
CA LYS A 192 22.11 -38.59 -28.54
C LYS A 192 22.73 -39.70 -27.69
N ASP A 193 22.22 -39.95 -26.49
CA ASP A 193 22.66 -41.08 -25.66
C ASP A 193 22.13 -42.37 -26.32
N CYS A 194 23.00 -43.23 -26.85
CA CYS A 194 22.63 -44.43 -27.60
C CYS A 194 21.93 -45.51 -26.73
N ASN A 195 20.71 -45.27 -26.23
CA ASN A 195 19.76 -46.26 -25.71
C ASN A 195 18.39 -45.65 -25.34
N VAL A 196 17.95 -44.62 -26.06
CA VAL A 196 16.75 -43.86 -25.67
C VAL A 196 15.49 -44.44 -26.31
N HIS A 197 14.44 -44.54 -25.51
CA HIS A 197 13.13 -45.00 -25.98
C HIS A 197 12.55 -44.03 -27.02
N SER A 198 11.96 -44.56 -28.09
CA SER A 198 11.31 -43.82 -29.20
C SER A 198 10.34 -42.71 -28.77
N ILE A 199 9.72 -42.84 -27.59
CA ILE A 199 8.76 -41.86 -27.03
C ILE A 199 9.42 -40.50 -26.79
N ILE A 200 10.73 -40.45 -26.53
CA ILE A 200 11.47 -39.19 -26.37
C ILE A 200 11.57 -38.44 -27.71
N GLY A 201 11.66 -39.16 -28.83
CA GLY A 201 11.57 -38.60 -30.18
C GLY A 201 10.18 -38.04 -30.46
N GLU A 202 9.13 -38.80 -30.16
CA GLU A 202 7.73 -38.34 -30.29
C GLU A 202 7.45 -37.10 -29.41
N MET A 203 8.02 -37.06 -28.21
CA MET A 203 7.92 -35.93 -27.30
C MET A 203 8.64 -34.69 -27.84
N LEU A 204 9.82 -34.87 -28.45
CA LEU A 204 10.54 -33.78 -29.11
C LEU A 204 9.76 -33.21 -30.29
N GLU A 205 9.21 -34.07 -31.16
CA GLU A 205 8.37 -33.63 -32.28
C GLU A 205 7.11 -32.91 -31.80
N ALA A 206 6.50 -33.35 -30.69
CA ALA A 206 5.36 -32.68 -30.09
C ALA A 206 5.72 -31.28 -29.57
N VAL A 207 6.89 -31.13 -28.93
CA VAL A 207 7.39 -29.82 -28.47
C VAL A 207 7.66 -28.89 -29.66
N GLN A 208 8.30 -29.38 -30.72
CA GLN A 208 8.64 -28.59 -31.91
C GLN A 208 7.40 -28.10 -32.66
N ASN A 209 6.39 -28.96 -32.78
CA ASN A 209 5.14 -28.63 -33.47
C ASN A 209 4.09 -27.96 -32.56
N ARG A 210 4.41 -27.74 -31.28
CA ARG A 210 3.47 -27.23 -30.26
C ARG A 210 2.19 -28.06 -30.14
N ASP A 211 2.30 -29.37 -30.30
CA ASP A 211 1.18 -30.31 -30.21
C ASP A 211 1.01 -30.79 -28.76
N GLU A 212 0.13 -30.09 -28.03
CA GLU A 212 -0.18 -30.39 -26.62
C GLU A 212 -0.69 -31.83 -26.42
N LYS A 213 -1.51 -32.34 -27.36
CA LYS A 213 -2.13 -33.66 -27.23
C LYS A 213 -1.09 -34.76 -27.34
N ARG A 214 -0.20 -34.67 -28.34
CA ARG A 214 0.91 -35.61 -28.49
C ARG A 214 1.87 -35.54 -27.31
N TYR A 215 2.19 -34.33 -26.86
CA TYR A 215 3.06 -34.14 -25.69
C TYR A 215 2.48 -34.83 -24.44
N ASN A 216 1.20 -34.62 -24.15
CA ASN A 216 0.53 -35.24 -23.01
C ASN A 216 0.53 -36.77 -23.12
N LYS A 217 0.28 -37.32 -24.32
CA LYS A 217 0.35 -38.77 -24.55
C LYS A 217 1.74 -39.32 -24.25
N SER A 218 2.80 -38.72 -24.80
CA SER A 218 4.18 -39.15 -24.56
C SER A 218 4.55 -39.03 -23.08
N TYR A 219 4.15 -37.94 -22.42
CA TYR A 219 4.37 -37.73 -20.99
C TYR A 219 3.70 -38.80 -20.12
N GLN A 220 2.44 -39.16 -20.42
CA GLN A 220 1.73 -40.22 -19.70
C GLN A 220 2.43 -41.57 -19.83
N ILE A 221 2.95 -41.90 -21.02
CA ILE A 221 3.67 -43.16 -21.21
C ILE A 221 4.98 -43.14 -20.41
N ILE A 222 5.75 -42.05 -20.46
CA ILE A 222 6.98 -41.89 -19.67
C ILE A 222 6.67 -42.02 -18.16
N SER A 223 5.61 -41.38 -17.69
CA SER A 223 5.20 -41.44 -16.29
C SER A 223 4.83 -42.87 -15.85
N ARG A 224 4.10 -43.62 -16.70
CA ARG A 224 3.80 -45.05 -16.46
C ARG A 224 5.07 -45.89 -16.44
N LEU A 225 5.98 -45.70 -17.39
CA LEU A 225 7.25 -46.42 -17.43
C LEU A 225 8.11 -46.13 -16.19
N GLN A 226 8.19 -44.87 -15.76
CA GLN A 226 8.87 -44.49 -14.52
C GLN A 226 8.26 -45.18 -13.30
N LYS A 227 6.93 -45.26 -13.22
CA LYS A 227 6.24 -45.99 -12.15
C LYS A 227 6.59 -47.48 -12.20
N SER A 228 6.50 -48.11 -13.38
CA SER A 228 6.88 -49.52 -13.55
C SER A 228 8.35 -49.79 -13.20
N CYS A 229 9.27 -48.88 -13.53
CA CYS A 229 10.67 -48.99 -13.12
C CYS A 229 10.84 -48.92 -11.60
N LYS A 230 10.12 -48.03 -10.91
CA LYS A 230 10.12 -47.93 -9.44
C LYS A 230 9.56 -49.20 -8.81
N ASP A 231 8.43 -49.70 -9.30
CA ASP A 231 7.79 -50.91 -8.80
C ASP A 231 8.68 -52.15 -9.01
N LEU A 232 9.31 -52.26 -10.19
CA LEU A 232 10.24 -53.33 -10.50
C LEU A 232 11.50 -53.28 -9.64
N LYS A 233 12.03 -52.08 -9.37
CA LYS A 233 13.16 -51.89 -8.44
C LYS A 233 12.78 -52.33 -7.03
N ARG A 234 11.63 -51.87 -6.51
CA ARG A 234 11.11 -52.27 -5.20
C ARG A 234 10.94 -53.79 -5.11
N ARG A 235 10.32 -54.40 -6.12
CA ARG A 235 10.16 -55.87 -6.20
C ARG A 235 11.50 -56.57 -6.16
N ASN A 236 12.48 -56.13 -6.95
CA ASN A 236 13.80 -56.74 -6.98
C ASN A 236 14.53 -56.59 -5.64
N ASP A 237 14.41 -55.45 -4.97
CA ASP A 237 15.02 -55.20 -3.67
C ASP A 237 14.37 -56.07 -2.57
N LEU A 238 13.04 -56.17 -2.56
CA LEU A 238 12.31 -57.09 -1.67
C LEU A 238 12.68 -58.56 -1.95
N PHE A 239 12.76 -58.94 -3.23
CA PHE A 239 13.13 -60.30 -3.60
C PHE A 239 14.58 -60.63 -3.20
N LYS A 240 15.51 -59.67 -3.28
CA LYS A 240 16.87 -59.84 -2.75
C LYS A 240 16.87 -60.08 -1.24
N LYS A 241 16.12 -59.27 -0.48
CA LYS A 241 15.96 -59.46 0.98
C LYS A 241 15.35 -60.82 1.33
N LEU A 242 14.32 -61.24 0.59
CA LEU A 242 13.69 -62.54 0.77
C LEU A 242 14.69 -63.68 0.48
N LYS A 243 15.46 -63.57 -0.61
CA LYS A 243 16.48 -64.56 -0.96
C LYS A 243 17.57 -64.69 0.11
N THR A 244 17.95 -63.59 0.78
CA THR A 244 18.94 -63.64 1.87
C THR A 244 18.38 -64.24 3.15
N ALA A 245 17.11 -63.99 3.49
CA ALA A 245 16.51 -64.49 4.72
C ALA A 245 16.00 -65.94 4.59
N THR A 246 15.36 -66.28 3.47
CA THR A 246 14.72 -67.59 3.22
C THR A 246 14.89 -68.03 1.75
N PRO A 247 16.04 -68.64 1.40
CA PRO A 247 16.35 -69.03 0.02
C PRO A 247 15.34 -70.01 -0.61
N SER A 248 14.81 -70.95 0.18
CA SER A 248 13.84 -71.96 -0.27
C SER A 248 12.50 -71.34 -0.68
N LEU A 249 12.01 -70.38 0.12
CA LEU A 249 10.79 -69.63 -0.16
C LEU A 249 10.92 -68.78 -1.43
N ALA A 250 12.05 -68.08 -1.60
CA ALA A 250 12.31 -67.27 -2.80
C ALA A 250 12.34 -68.10 -4.10
N ILE A 251 12.90 -69.32 -4.06
CA ILE A 251 12.94 -70.24 -5.21
C ILE A 251 11.53 -70.73 -5.56
N ASN A 252 10.75 -71.12 -4.56
CA ASN A 252 9.37 -71.60 -4.75
C ASN A 252 8.45 -70.50 -5.26
N LEU A 253 8.58 -69.28 -4.70
CA LEU A 253 7.83 -68.11 -5.17
C LEU A 253 8.18 -67.76 -6.61
N LYS A 254 9.46 -67.80 -7.01
CA LYS A 254 9.86 -67.55 -8.41
C LYS A 254 9.31 -68.59 -9.38
N LYS A 255 9.19 -69.85 -8.96
CA LYS A 255 8.67 -70.95 -9.79
C LYS A 255 7.14 -70.97 -9.86
N GLY A 256 6.45 -70.49 -8.82
CA GLY A 256 4.99 -70.59 -8.68
C GLY A 256 4.25 -69.27 -8.55
N PHE A 257 4.82 -68.13 -8.95
CA PHE A 257 4.26 -66.79 -8.70
C PHE A 257 2.86 -66.54 -9.29
N THR A 258 2.41 -67.39 -10.22
CA THR A 258 1.06 -67.32 -10.82
C THR A 258 0.01 -68.10 -10.02
N ASP A 259 0.40 -68.84 -8.99
CA ASP A 259 -0.52 -69.60 -8.13
C ASP A 259 -1.19 -68.65 -7.09
N PRO A 260 -2.53 -68.53 -7.10
CA PRO A 260 -3.27 -67.69 -6.15
C PRO A 260 -3.03 -68.03 -4.68
N CYS A 261 -2.50 -69.23 -4.37
CA CYS A 261 -2.19 -69.61 -3.00
C CYS A 261 -1.14 -68.70 -2.34
N TRP A 262 -0.29 -68.03 -3.13
CA TRP A 262 0.70 -67.09 -2.61
C TRP A 262 0.07 -65.80 -2.10
N ASP A 263 -1.02 -65.32 -2.70
CA ASP A 263 -1.71 -64.11 -2.23
C ASP A 263 -2.28 -64.33 -0.83
N ILE A 264 -2.83 -65.52 -0.55
CA ILE A 264 -3.33 -65.90 0.77
C ILE A 264 -2.18 -66.09 1.78
N ARG A 265 -1.10 -66.76 1.36
CA ARG A 265 0.05 -67.05 2.23
C ARG A 265 0.87 -65.82 2.61
N LEU A 266 0.91 -64.81 1.75
CA LEU A 266 1.66 -63.58 1.96
C LEU A 266 0.79 -62.43 2.50
N ALA A 267 -0.55 -62.55 2.47
CA ALA A 267 -1.45 -61.54 3.06
C ALA A 267 -1.26 -61.32 4.56
N THR A 268 -0.70 -62.31 5.28
CA THR A 268 -0.39 -62.24 6.72
C THR A 268 1.04 -61.79 7.02
N PHE A 269 1.85 -61.53 5.99
CA PHE A 269 3.24 -61.13 6.13
C PHE A 269 3.33 -59.60 6.29
N THR A 270 3.68 -59.13 7.48
CA THR A 270 3.96 -57.71 7.74
C THR A 270 5.44 -57.40 7.58
N GLU A 271 5.77 -56.26 6.95
CA GLU A 271 7.14 -55.78 6.65
C GLU A 271 8.01 -55.61 7.90
#